data_AF-A0A367JBW7-F1
#
_entry.id   AF-A0A367JBW7-F1
#
_cell.length_a   1.000
_cell.length_b   1.000
_cell.length_c   1.000
_cell.angle_alpha   90.00
_cell.angle_beta   90.00
_cell.angle_gamma   90.00
#
_symmetry.space_group_name_H-M   'P 1'
#
loop_
_entity.id
_entity.type
_entity.pdbx_description
1 polymer ?
#
loop_
_entity_poly.entity_id
_entity_poly.type
_entity_poly.pdbx_seq_one_letter_code
_entity_poly.pdbx_strand_id
1 'polypeptide(L)'
;YIDLIGVRLNFIQMHPTMLIKVDPPAFSENDYLRVVWSNFFEYLFLASGNINIETGEITYYKSAENKSQLYAHLPNTSKIIGFKIDLRLLVRHNNRDIDICADEIANHDGDNKIIADEGKLNRESKDILDNLIAIIPRNKSNVSMGWSVQIGGSSYFFSGIHLDADSLYLKVPKFQFALPSTITDLDNYTDALSKLLTFRKSMYCIADTIEESLATKYSVETALGRANNDETNLDPRIYWIRDSYYTPPSNTKPALPTYLFGCAPPSSIMDKLLSSSHEKKQGLNPTYKDCVFDENGWTFTGYHWFNTITNDRTTSSPYEASDNEEGLTSSDDNPISDSDTTASEFDTVITQDPDTIAQEFNTVTHNSDTAIQNSGTNTQNSDTATQ
;
A
#
# COMPACT_ATOMS: atom_id res chain seq x y z
N TYR A 1 20.96 -14.91 8.02
CA TYR A 1 21.91 -13.85 7.63
C TYR A 1 23.12 -14.45 6.93
N ILE A 2 23.89 -15.32 7.60
CA ILE A 2 25.04 -16.01 7.01
C ILE A 2 24.64 -16.77 5.73
N ASP A 3 23.48 -17.43 5.74
CA ASP A 3 23.01 -18.19 4.57
C ASP A 3 22.66 -17.28 3.38
N LEU A 4 22.00 -16.14 3.60
CA LEU A 4 21.69 -15.16 2.53
C LEU A 4 22.96 -14.53 1.93
N ILE A 5 24.01 -14.34 2.74
CA ILE A 5 25.33 -13.89 2.26
C ILE A 5 26.02 -15.01 1.49
N GLY A 6 25.98 -16.25 2.00
CA GLY A 6 26.55 -17.41 1.32
C GLY A 6 25.92 -17.66 -0.05
N VAL A 7 24.59 -17.58 -0.13
CA VAL A 7 23.82 -17.65 -1.38
C VAL A 7 24.26 -16.55 -2.34
N ARG A 8 24.43 -15.31 -1.84
CA ARG A 8 24.88 -14.19 -2.66
C ARG A 8 26.29 -14.39 -3.21
N LEU A 9 27.23 -14.79 -2.35
CA LEU A 9 28.62 -15.05 -2.74
C LEU A 9 28.69 -16.14 -3.81
N ASN A 10 27.94 -17.22 -3.62
CA ASN A 10 27.86 -18.30 -4.61
C ASN A 10 27.27 -17.80 -5.93
N PHE A 11 26.23 -16.96 -5.87
CA PHE A 11 25.62 -16.39 -7.06
C PHE A 11 26.58 -15.48 -7.86
N ILE A 12 27.32 -14.59 -7.17
CA ILE A 12 28.33 -13.73 -7.80
C ILE A 12 29.39 -14.58 -8.52
N GLN A 13 29.76 -15.73 -7.97
CA GLN A 13 30.74 -16.63 -8.56
C GLN A 13 30.19 -17.41 -9.76
N MET A 14 28.97 -17.94 -9.67
CA MET A 14 28.40 -18.82 -10.69
C MET A 14 27.70 -18.09 -11.83
N HIS A 15 27.08 -16.94 -11.56
CA HIS A 15 26.22 -16.21 -12.50
C HIS A 15 26.50 -14.70 -12.53
N PRO A 16 27.77 -14.25 -12.66
CA PRO A 16 28.10 -12.82 -12.62
C PRO A 16 27.42 -12.01 -13.73
N THR A 17 27.19 -12.63 -14.90
CA THR A 17 26.57 -11.96 -16.05
C THR A 17 25.09 -11.63 -15.84
N MET A 18 24.37 -12.34 -14.97
CA MET A 18 22.98 -12.02 -14.62
C MET A 18 22.86 -10.85 -13.63
N LEU A 19 23.98 -10.38 -13.09
CA LEU A 19 23.99 -9.27 -12.13
C LEU A 19 24.37 -7.94 -12.77
N ILE A 20 24.95 -8.02 -13.96
CA ILE A 20 25.39 -6.88 -14.76
C ILE A 20 24.27 -6.58 -15.74
N LYS A 21 23.84 -5.31 -15.80
CA LYS A 21 22.87 -4.88 -16.80
C LYS A 21 23.52 -4.94 -18.19
N VAL A 22 22.86 -5.60 -19.12
CA VAL A 22 23.27 -5.70 -20.53
C VAL A 22 22.09 -5.28 -21.40
N ASP A 23 22.35 -4.46 -22.42
CA ASP A 23 21.35 -4.02 -23.41
C ASP A 23 21.79 -4.48 -24.82
N PRO A 24 21.02 -5.35 -25.50
CA PRO A 24 19.75 -5.94 -25.07
C PRO A 24 19.89 -6.97 -23.95
N PRO A 25 18.80 -7.29 -23.21
CA PRO A 25 18.83 -8.27 -22.14
C PRO A 25 19.25 -9.65 -22.66
N ALA A 26 20.25 -10.24 -22.02
CA ALA A 26 20.76 -11.58 -22.38
C ALA A 26 19.93 -12.74 -21.79
N PHE A 27 19.01 -12.43 -20.87
CA PHE A 27 18.25 -13.41 -20.09
C PHE A 27 16.76 -13.08 -20.09
N SER A 28 15.92 -14.11 -19.99
CA SER A 28 14.47 -13.95 -19.87
C SER A 28 14.06 -13.60 -18.43
N GLU A 29 12.83 -13.11 -18.27
CA GLU A 29 12.23 -12.84 -16.95
C GLU A 29 12.21 -14.10 -16.07
N ASN A 30 11.87 -15.24 -16.67
CA ASN A 30 11.86 -16.51 -15.97
C ASN A 30 13.26 -16.95 -15.51
N ASP A 31 14.32 -16.59 -16.26
CA ASP A 31 15.69 -16.85 -15.82
C ASP A 31 16.01 -16.01 -14.57
N TYR A 32 15.66 -14.73 -14.57
CA TYR A 32 15.82 -13.87 -13.39
C TYR A 32 15.02 -14.39 -12.19
N LEU A 33 13.74 -14.73 -12.39
CA LEU A 33 12.90 -15.30 -11.35
C LEU A 33 13.57 -16.54 -10.75
N ARG A 34 13.84 -17.57 -11.57
CA ARG A 34 14.26 -18.89 -11.06
C ARG A 34 15.68 -18.90 -10.52
N VAL A 35 16.60 -18.22 -11.20
CA VAL A 35 18.04 -18.32 -10.90
C VAL A 35 18.42 -17.29 -9.83
N VAL A 36 17.94 -16.05 -9.95
CA VAL A 36 18.26 -14.99 -8.99
C VAL A 36 17.29 -15.01 -7.82
N TRP A 37 15.98 -14.85 -8.07
CA TRP A 37 15.05 -14.36 -7.06
C TRP A 37 14.32 -15.42 -6.24
N SER A 38 13.99 -16.57 -6.81
CA SER A 38 13.33 -17.66 -6.09
C SER A 38 14.15 -18.08 -4.87
N ASN A 39 15.47 -18.16 -5.01
CA ASN A 39 16.37 -18.43 -3.89
C ASN A 39 16.17 -17.42 -2.75
N PHE A 40 16.16 -16.12 -3.04
CA PHE A 40 15.95 -15.09 -2.02
C PHE A 40 14.61 -15.24 -1.30
N PHE A 41 13.53 -15.41 -2.05
CA PHE A 41 12.21 -15.56 -1.47
C PHE A 41 12.12 -16.82 -0.61
N GLU A 42 12.64 -17.96 -1.05
CA GLU A 42 12.65 -19.22 -0.28
C GLU A 42 13.44 -19.10 1.04
N TYR A 43 14.51 -18.30 1.07
CA TYR A 43 15.23 -18.01 2.32
C TYR A 43 14.50 -17.01 3.23
N LEU A 44 13.77 -16.06 2.66
CA LEU A 44 12.97 -15.09 3.43
C LEU A 44 11.69 -15.72 4.00
N PHE A 45 11.05 -16.61 3.24
CA PHE A 45 9.79 -17.25 3.57
C PHE A 45 9.96 -18.76 3.45
N LEU A 46 10.36 -19.37 4.58
CA LEU A 46 10.55 -20.82 4.66
C LEU A 46 9.23 -21.55 4.39
N ALA A 47 9.29 -22.64 3.64
CA ALA A 47 8.12 -23.48 3.32
C ALA A 47 7.39 -24.05 4.56
N SER A 48 8.07 -24.08 5.72
CA SER A 48 7.47 -24.49 7.00
C SER A 48 6.72 -23.35 7.72
N GLY A 49 6.75 -22.13 7.19
CA GLY A 49 6.08 -20.97 7.75
C GLY A 49 4.65 -20.79 7.20
N ASN A 50 3.98 -19.75 7.69
CA ASN A 50 2.58 -19.47 7.35
C ASN A 50 2.41 -18.65 6.06
N ILE A 51 3.53 -18.28 5.42
CA ILE A 51 3.57 -17.54 4.16
C ILE A 51 4.04 -18.49 3.07
N ASN A 52 3.21 -18.66 2.05
CA ASN A 52 3.53 -19.43 0.85
C ASN A 52 3.98 -18.50 -0.27
N ILE A 53 4.91 -19.00 -1.08
CA ILE A 53 5.33 -18.37 -2.32
C ILE A 53 4.71 -19.16 -3.47
N GLU A 54 3.99 -18.47 -4.35
CA GLU A 54 3.55 -19.04 -5.62
C GLU A 54 4.20 -18.27 -6.77
N THR A 55 4.64 -18.98 -7.81
CA THR A 55 5.36 -18.41 -8.96
C THR A 55 4.79 -18.91 -10.29
N GLY A 56 4.95 -18.12 -11.34
CA GLY A 56 4.52 -18.42 -12.72
C GLY A 56 3.40 -17.48 -13.17
N GLU A 57 2.73 -17.79 -14.29
CA GLU A 57 1.57 -17.00 -14.74
C GLU A 57 0.32 -17.28 -13.89
N ILE A 58 0.34 -16.78 -12.65
CA ILE A 58 -0.70 -17.01 -11.65
C ILE A 58 -1.63 -15.81 -11.53
N THR A 59 -2.85 -16.05 -11.04
CA THR A 59 -3.91 -15.04 -10.98
C THR A 59 -4.47 -14.91 -9.59
N TYR A 60 -4.61 -13.69 -9.11
CA TYR A 60 -5.29 -13.44 -7.85
C TYR A 60 -6.81 -13.65 -8.00
N TYR A 61 -7.38 -14.52 -7.16
CA TYR A 61 -8.80 -14.88 -7.27
C TYR A 61 -9.72 -13.67 -7.06
N LYS A 62 -9.35 -12.71 -6.21
CA LYS A 62 -10.19 -11.54 -5.93
C LYS A 62 -10.21 -10.58 -7.12
N SER A 63 -9.05 -10.35 -7.76
CA SER A 63 -8.96 -9.62 -9.02
C SER A 63 -9.80 -10.27 -10.12
N ALA A 64 -9.74 -11.62 -10.23
CA ALA A 64 -10.59 -12.36 -11.17
C ALA A 64 -12.10 -12.23 -10.84
N GLU A 65 -12.48 -12.31 -9.56
CA GLU A 65 -13.85 -12.13 -9.09
C GLU A 65 -14.37 -10.72 -9.41
N ASN A 66 -13.64 -9.69 -9.01
CA ASN A 66 -14.00 -8.29 -9.23
C ASN A 66 -14.12 -7.98 -10.73
N LYS A 67 -13.18 -8.47 -11.55
CA LYS A 67 -13.26 -8.33 -13.01
C LYS A 67 -14.45 -9.07 -13.59
N SER A 68 -14.75 -10.27 -13.09
CA SER A 68 -15.93 -11.05 -13.51
C SER A 68 -17.22 -10.30 -13.21
N GLN A 69 -17.32 -9.67 -12.03
CA GLN A 69 -18.45 -8.83 -11.66
C GLN A 69 -18.60 -7.61 -12.57
N LEU A 70 -17.51 -6.89 -12.85
CA LEU A 70 -17.51 -5.73 -13.75
C LEU A 70 -18.04 -6.06 -15.15
N TYR A 71 -17.68 -7.23 -15.67
CA TYR A 71 -18.05 -7.69 -17.00
C TYR A 71 -19.14 -8.77 -16.99
N ALA A 72 -19.93 -8.85 -15.90
CA ALA A 72 -20.95 -9.90 -15.72
C ALA A 72 -22.06 -9.89 -16.78
N HIS A 73 -22.26 -8.75 -17.45
CA HIS A 73 -23.23 -8.57 -18.53
C HIS A 73 -22.81 -9.24 -19.85
N LEU A 74 -21.57 -9.74 -19.96
CA LEU A 74 -21.08 -10.40 -21.16
C LEU A 74 -21.49 -11.88 -21.21
N PRO A 75 -21.75 -12.45 -22.40
CA PRO A 75 -22.27 -13.82 -22.54
C PRO A 75 -21.27 -14.94 -22.18
N ASN A 76 -19.99 -14.63 -21.92
CA ASN A 76 -18.93 -15.62 -21.64
C ASN A 76 -18.08 -15.25 -20.41
N THR A 77 -18.73 -14.99 -19.27
CA THR A 77 -18.05 -14.61 -18.01
C THR A 77 -17.09 -15.68 -17.48
N SER A 78 -17.33 -16.95 -17.79
CA SER A 78 -16.47 -18.08 -17.38
C SER A 78 -15.04 -18.04 -17.93
N LYS A 79 -14.73 -17.12 -18.86
CA LYS A 79 -13.39 -16.91 -19.42
C LYS A 79 -12.71 -15.63 -18.91
N ILE A 80 -13.33 -14.93 -17.95
CA ILE A 80 -12.75 -13.71 -17.39
C ILE A 80 -11.65 -14.12 -16.41
N ILE A 81 -10.41 -13.85 -16.82
CA ILE A 81 -9.21 -14.07 -16.02
C ILE A 81 -8.78 -12.70 -15.45
N GLY A 82 -8.40 -12.67 -14.17
CA GLY A 82 -7.80 -11.50 -13.51
C GLY A 82 -6.47 -11.08 -14.14
N PHE A 83 -5.73 -10.15 -13.53
CA PHE A 83 -4.36 -9.94 -14.00
C PHE A 83 -3.51 -11.16 -13.64
N LYS A 84 -2.61 -11.49 -14.55
CA LYS A 84 -1.55 -12.47 -14.30
C LYS A 84 -0.39 -11.71 -13.69
N ILE A 85 0.20 -12.28 -12.65
CA ILE A 85 1.38 -11.76 -11.97
C ILE A 85 2.38 -12.90 -11.82
N ASP A 86 3.67 -12.59 -11.81
CA ASP A 86 4.75 -13.58 -11.86
C ASP A 86 4.99 -14.29 -10.52
N LEU A 87 4.80 -13.57 -9.41
CA LEU A 87 5.00 -14.10 -8.06
C LEU A 87 3.99 -13.52 -7.07
N ARG A 88 3.57 -14.35 -6.12
CA ARG A 88 2.63 -13.98 -5.04
C ARG A 88 3.14 -14.49 -3.71
N LEU A 89 2.99 -13.66 -2.67
CA LEU A 89 3.09 -14.09 -1.29
C LEU A 89 1.68 -14.16 -0.71
N LEU A 90 1.33 -15.29 -0.12
CA LEU A 90 -0.01 -15.52 0.40
C LEU A 90 -0.01 -16.30 1.72
N VAL A 91 -1.06 -16.10 2.49
CA VAL A 91 -1.35 -16.84 3.72
C VAL A 91 -2.49 -17.81 3.44
N ARG A 92 -2.32 -19.08 3.83
CA ARG A 92 -3.36 -20.10 3.64
C ARG A 92 -4.11 -20.33 4.95
N HIS A 93 -5.39 -19.99 4.98
CA HIS A 93 -6.25 -20.19 6.16
C HIS A 93 -7.54 -20.92 5.75
N ASN A 94 -7.81 -22.09 6.33
CA ASN A 94 -9.01 -22.89 6.06
C ASN A 94 -9.29 -23.12 4.56
N ASN A 95 -8.26 -23.53 3.80
CA ASN A 95 -8.30 -23.72 2.34
C ASN A 95 -8.63 -22.46 1.53
N ARG A 96 -8.47 -21.27 2.11
CA ARG A 96 -8.51 -20.00 1.38
C ARG A 96 -7.12 -19.41 1.33
N ASP A 97 -6.75 -18.95 0.15
CA ASP A 97 -5.51 -18.23 -0.08
C ASP A 97 -5.80 -16.73 0.05
N ILE A 98 -5.02 -16.05 0.88
CA ILE A 98 -5.12 -14.62 1.14
C ILE A 98 -3.80 -14.00 0.74
N ASP A 99 -3.78 -13.41 -0.44
CA ASP A 99 -2.62 -12.70 -0.96
C ASP A 99 -2.27 -11.50 -0.06
N ILE A 100 -0.99 -11.32 0.20
CA ILE A 100 -0.42 -10.22 1.01
C ILE A 100 0.60 -9.39 0.23
N CYS A 101 1.13 -9.93 -0.88
CA CYS A 101 2.03 -9.24 -1.80
C CYS A 101 1.88 -9.79 -3.22
N ALA A 102 1.92 -8.89 -4.21
CA ALA A 102 2.05 -9.21 -5.63
C ALA A 102 3.43 -8.80 -6.13
N ASP A 103 3.97 -9.52 -7.12
CA ASP A 103 5.27 -9.26 -7.71
C ASP A 103 5.26 -9.47 -9.23
N GLU A 104 5.92 -8.57 -9.96
CA GLU A 104 6.05 -8.56 -11.42
C GLU A 104 7.51 -8.40 -11.83
N ILE A 105 7.94 -9.18 -12.82
CA ILE A 105 9.34 -9.31 -13.22
C ILE A 105 9.52 -8.83 -14.66
N ALA A 106 10.40 -7.86 -14.81
CA ALA A 106 10.92 -7.41 -16.08
C ALA A 106 12.40 -7.82 -16.24
N ASN A 107 12.78 -8.14 -17.47
CA ASN A 107 14.16 -8.45 -17.84
C ASN A 107 15.10 -7.24 -17.72
N HIS A 108 14.59 -6.01 -17.83
CA HIS A 108 15.35 -4.76 -17.65
C HIS A 108 14.47 -3.60 -17.15
N ASP A 109 15.12 -2.58 -16.59
CA ASP A 109 14.49 -1.40 -15.98
C ASP A 109 14.13 -0.29 -16.96
N GLY A 110 14.67 -0.33 -18.19
CA GLY A 110 14.34 0.60 -19.27
C GLY A 110 13.20 0.14 -20.20
N ASP A 111 12.50 -0.95 -19.88
CA ASP A 111 11.49 -1.52 -20.78
C ASP A 111 10.19 -0.71 -20.66
N ASN A 112 9.52 -0.39 -21.77
CA ASN A 112 8.13 0.09 -21.74
C ASN A 112 7.22 -0.89 -20.98
N LYS A 113 7.61 -2.17 -20.96
CA LYS A 113 6.98 -3.20 -20.15
C LYS A 113 6.97 -2.88 -18.64
N ILE A 114 8.04 -2.29 -18.08
CA ILE A 114 8.09 -2.01 -16.63
C ILE A 114 6.98 -1.05 -16.21
N ILE A 115 6.71 -0.01 -17.01
CA ILE A 115 5.63 0.95 -16.76
C ILE A 115 4.26 0.29 -16.92
N ALA A 116 4.09 -0.52 -17.98
CA ALA A 116 2.85 -1.22 -18.23
C ALA A 116 2.50 -2.23 -17.12
N ASP A 117 3.51 -2.95 -16.63
CA ASP A 117 3.37 -3.94 -15.55
C ASP A 117 3.19 -3.27 -14.20
N GLU A 118 3.83 -2.11 -13.96
CA GLU A 118 3.60 -1.31 -12.75
C GLU A 118 2.11 -0.94 -12.61
N GLY A 119 1.46 -0.56 -13.71
CA GLY A 119 0.02 -0.26 -13.70
C GLY A 119 -0.87 -1.47 -13.39
N LYS A 120 -0.44 -2.69 -13.73
CA LYS A 120 -1.15 -3.93 -13.35
C LYS A 120 -0.90 -4.24 -11.88
N LEU A 121 0.37 -4.21 -11.48
CA LEU A 121 0.84 -4.47 -10.13
C LEU A 121 0.17 -3.55 -9.10
N ASN A 122 0.01 -2.26 -9.42
CA ASN A 122 -0.70 -1.31 -8.57
C ASN A 122 -2.17 -1.69 -8.36
N ARG A 123 -2.84 -2.22 -9.38
CA ARG A 123 -4.24 -2.66 -9.25
C ARG A 123 -4.36 -3.95 -8.42
N GLU A 124 -3.44 -4.89 -8.61
CA GLU A 124 -3.38 -6.11 -7.80
C GLU A 124 -3.06 -5.81 -6.33
N SER A 125 -2.08 -4.95 -6.05
CA SER A 125 -1.80 -4.49 -4.68
C SER A 125 -2.97 -3.75 -4.06
N LYS A 126 -3.72 -2.97 -4.83
CA LYS A 126 -4.95 -2.34 -4.35
C LYS A 126 -5.99 -3.40 -3.97
N ASP A 127 -6.21 -4.40 -4.82
CA ASP A 127 -7.17 -5.49 -4.54
C ASP A 127 -6.76 -6.28 -3.28
N ILE A 128 -5.45 -6.50 -3.07
CA ILE A 128 -4.90 -7.06 -1.83
C ILE A 128 -5.27 -6.18 -0.64
N LEU A 129 -5.02 -4.88 -0.69
CA LEU A 129 -5.36 -3.95 0.38
C LEU A 129 -6.85 -4.00 0.72
N ASP A 130 -7.72 -3.94 -0.29
CA ASP A 130 -9.17 -3.97 -0.11
C ASP A 130 -9.61 -5.25 0.62
N ASN A 131 -9.02 -6.39 0.25
CA ASN A 131 -9.27 -7.66 0.92
C ASN A 131 -8.74 -7.67 2.37
N LEU A 132 -7.57 -7.08 2.63
CA LEU A 132 -7.03 -6.94 3.98
C LEU A 132 -7.90 -6.05 4.87
N ILE A 133 -8.45 -4.94 4.34
CA ILE A 133 -9.38 -4.06 5.08
C ILE A 133 -10.66 -4.83 5.47
N ALA A 134 -11.15 -5.72 4.62
CA ALA A 134 -12.32 -6.55 4.93
C ALA A 134 -12.04 -7.63 6.01
N ILE A 135 -10.79 -8.08 6.12
CA ILE A 135 -10.38 -9.16 7.03
C ILE A 135 -9.96 -8.60 8.39
N ILE A 136 -9.08 -7.59 8.39
CA ILE A 136 -8.37 -7.07 9.56
C ILE A 136 -9.26 -6.05 10.29
N PRO A 137 -9.44 -6.21 11.62
CA PRO A 137 -10.29 -5.31 12.40
C PRO A 137 -9.69 -3.91 12.51
N ARG A 138 -10.56 -2.93 12.79
CA ARG A 138 -10.21 -1.51 12.89
C ARG A 138 -9.01 -1.22 13.79
N ASN A 139 -8.91 -1.92 14.93
CA ASN A 139 -7.84 -1.70 15.91
C ASN A 139 -6.46 -2.20 15.46
N LYS A 140 -6.38 -2.91 14.33
CA LYS A 140 -5.14 -3.37 13.68
C LYS A 140 -5.00 -2.85 12.25
N SER A 141 -5.78 -1.83 11.90
CA SER A 141 -5.83 -1.23 10.56
C SER A 141 -4.49 -0.73 10.02
N ASN A 142 -3.54 -0.42 10.90
CA ASN A 142 -2.20 0.07 10.57
C ASN A 142 -1.33 -0.95 9.83
N VAL A 143 -1.64 -2.25 9.92
CA VAL A 143 -0.90 -3.29 9.18
C VAL A 143 -1.49 -3.55 7.79
N SER A 144 -2.70 -3.09 7.49
CA SER A 144 -3.34 -3.29 6.19
C SER A 144 -2.66 -2.44 5.13
N MET A 145 -1.82 -3.09 4.32
CA MET A 145 -1.09 -2.50 3.20
C MET A 145 -1.05 -3.48 2.04
N GLY A 146 -1.37 -3.00 0.85
CA GLY A 146 -1.22 -3.77 -0.37
C GLY A 146 0.22 -3.73 -0.85
N TRP A 147 1.02 -4.75 -0.55
CA TRP A 147 2.42 -4.76 -0.97
C TRP A 147 2.55 -5.13 -2.45
N SER A 148 3.49 -4.45 -3.12
CA SER A 148 3.93 -4.70 -4.47
C SER A 148 5.45 -4.78 -4.51
N VAL A 149 5.95 -5.72 -5.30
CA VAL A 149 7.36 -5.80 -5.66
C VAL A 149 7.46 -5.73 -7.18
N GLN A 150 8.38 -4.90 -7.66
CA GLN A 150 8.70 -4.85 -9.06
C GLN A 150 10.19 -5.15 -9.23
N ILE A 151 10.49 -6.10 -10.10
CA ILE A 151 11.83 -6.60 -10.32
C ILE A 151 12.28 -6.21 -11.71
N GLY A 152 13.44 -5.56 -11.82
CA GLY A 152 14.09 -5.24 -13.09
C GLY A 152 15.48 -5.86 -13.13
N GLY A 153 15.60 -7.04 -13.73
CA GLY A 153 16.85 -7.81 -13.73
C GLY A 153 17.35 -8.12 -12.30
N SER A 154 18.44 -7.47 -11.88
CA SER A 154 19.03 -7.59 -10.54
C SER A 154 18.59 -6.49 -9.55
N SER A 155 17.66 -5.61 -9.95
CA SER A 155 17.15 -4.49 -9.15
C SER A 155 15.74 -4.75 -8.63
N TYR A 156 15.43 -4.22 -7.44
CA TYR A 156 14.14 -4.34 -6.76
C TYR A 156 13.56 -2.98 -6.40
N PHE A 157 12.23 -2.90 -6.52
CA PHE A 157 11.43 -1.77 -6.10
C PHE A 157 10.25 -2.30 -5.26
N PHE A 158 10.23 -1.95 -3.98
CA PHE A 158 9.15 -2.29 -3.07
C PHE A 158 8.24 -1.08 -2.91
N SER A 159 6.94 -1.30 -3.03
CA SER A 159 5.93 -0.28 -2.74
C SER A 159 4.79 -0.85 -1.91
N GLY A 160 4.13 0.04 -1.19
CA GLY A 160 2.91 -0.25 -0.47
C GLY A 160 1.78 0.64 -0.95
N ILE A 161 0.59 0.07 -1.13
CA ILE A 161 -0.63 0.83 -1.34
C ILE A 161 -1.38 0.98 -0.03
N HIS A 162 -1.79 2.21 0.25
CA HIS A 162 -2.57 2.62 1.41
C HIS A 162 -3.89 3.25 0.96
N LEU A 163 -4.95 3.07 1.76
CA LEU A 163 -6.20 3.80 1.60
C LEU A 163 -6.23 4.86 2.71
N ASP A 164 -5.83 6.07 2.34
CA ASP A 164 -5.54 7.16 3.28
C ASP A 164 -6.78 7.98 3.62
N ALA A 165 -7.59 8.26 2.60
CA ALA A 165 -8.87 8.94 2.73
C ALA A 165 -9.93 8.25 1.88
N ASP A 166 -11.16 8.77 1.90
CA ASP A 166 -12.25 8.22 1.10
C ASP A 166 -11.87 8.15 -0.38
N SER A 167 -11.81 6.94 -0.93
CA SER A 167 -11.39 6.66 -2.32
C SER A 167 -9.93 7.00 -2.67
N LEU A 168 -9.15 7.55 -1.73
CA LEU A 168 -7.79 8.02 -1.99
C LEU A 168 -6.77 6.92 -1.69
N TYR A 169 -6.36 6.24 -2.74
CA TYR A 169 -5.29 5.25 -2.67
C TYR A 169 -3.94 5.91 -2.93
N LEU A 170 -2.99 5.73 -2.01
CA LEU A 170 -1.63 6.25 -2.11
C LEU A 170 -0.66 5.10 -2.32
N LYS A 171 0.10 5.16 -3.42
CA LYS A 171 1.27 4.31 -3.63
C LYS A 171 2.47 4.96 -2.97
N VAL A 172 3.06 4.28 -1.98
CA VAL A 172 4.21 4.76 -1.23
C VAL A 172 5.41 3.87 -1.54
N PRO A 173 6.46 4.38 -2.21
CA PRO A 173 7.73 3.68 -2.33
C PRO A 173 8.28 3.36 -0.93
N LYS A 174 8.70 2.12 -0.70
CA LYS A 174 9.24 1.68 0.60
C LYS A 174 10.74 1.52 0.53
N PHE A 175 11.23 0.71 -0.40
CA PHE A 175 12.64 0.42 -0.54
C PHE A 175 13.00 0.22 -2.01
N GLN A 176 14.23 0.61 -2.36
CA GLN A 176 14.84 0.26 -3.63
C GLN A 176 16.29 -0.14 -3.38
N PHE A 177 16.75 -1.17 -4.09
CA PHE A 177 18.16 -1.57 -4.13
C PHE A 177 18.45 -2.45 -5.34
N ALA A 178 19.74 -2.58 -5.67
CA ALA A 178 20.23 -3.57 -6.62
C ALA A 178 21.08 -4.60 -5.89
N LEU A 179 21.07 -5.85 -6.37
CA LEU A 179 21.93 -6.88 -5.80
C LEU A 179 23.41 -6.62 -6.15
N PRO A 180 24.35 -6.85 -5.21
CA PRO A 180 25.79 -6.63 -5.42
C PRO A 180 26.32 -7.41 -6.61
N SER A 181 26.82 -6.76 -7.66
CA SER A 181 27.28 -7.45 -8.87
C SER A 181 28.65 -8.11 -8.72
N THR A 182 29.45 -7.61 -7.79
CA THR A 182 30.82 -8.03 -7.51
C THR A 182 31.05 -8.19 -6.00
N ILE A 183 32.18 -8.81 -5.63
CA ILE A 183 32.58 -8.93 -4.22
C ILE A 183 32.80 -7.56 -3.58
N THR A 184 33.32 -6.59 -4.34
CA THR A 184 33.52 -5.22 -3.86
C THR A 184 32.22 -4.49 -3.58
N ASP A 185 31.11 -4.91 -4.19
CA ASP A 185 29.79 -4.32 -3.96
C ASP A 185 29.13 -4.86 -2.68
N LEU A 186 29.72 -5.87 -2.03
CA LEU A 186 29.12 -6.50 -0.83
C LEU A 186 29.09 -5.56 0.37
N ASP A 187 29.95 -4.55 0.42
CA ASP A 187 29.94 -3.56 1.50
C ASP A 187 28.60 -2.82 1.57
N ASN A 188 27.93 -2.64 0.43
CA ASN A 188 26.59 -2.04 0.34
C ASN A 188 25.46 -3.06 0.53
N TYR A 189 25.77 -4.35 0.65
CA TYR A 189 24.77 -5.41 0.75
C TYR A 189 24.05 -5.43 2.10
N THR A 190 24.68 -4.92 3.16
CA THR A 190 24.06 -4.85 4.49
C THR A 190 22.78 -4.01 4.46
N ASP A 191 22.74 -2.93 3.68
CA ASP A 191 21.54 -2.11 3.50
C ASP A 191 20.43 -2.89 2.76
N ALA A 192 20.76 -3.56 1.65
CA ALA A 192 19.83 -4.41 0.93
C ALA A 192 19.27 -5.55 1.81
N LEU A 193 20.11 -6.19 2.62
CA LEU A 193 19.69 -7.20 3.58
C LEU A 193 18.77 -6.63 4.65
N SER A 194 19.07 -5.44 5.18
CA SER A 194 18.21 -4.76 6.16
C SER A 194 16.82 -4.50 5.58
N LYS A 195 16.75 -4.02 4.33
CA LYS A 195 15.49 -3.78 3.60
C LYS A 195 14.72 -5.09 3.39
N LEU A 196 15.37 -6.17 2.94
CA LEU A 196 14.75 -7.49 2.78
C LEU A 196 14.22 -8.06 4.10
N LEU A 197 14.95 -7.90 5.20
CA LEU A 197 14.51 -8.35 6.52
C LEU A 197 13.34 -7.51 7.06
N THR A 198 13.31 -6.22 6.76
CA THR A 198 12.20 -5.33 7.08
C THR A 198 10.94 -5.72 6.31
N PHE A 199 11.10 -6.01 5.02
CA PHE A 199 10.02 -6.56 4.19
C PHE A 199 9.51 -7.89 4.75
N ARG A 200 10.40 -8.84 5.04
CA ARG A 200 10.05 -10.11 5.69
C ARG A 200 9.26 -9.91 6.98
N LYS A 201 9.72 -9.04 7.88
CA LYS A 201 9.04 -8.72 9.14
C LYS A 201 7.62 -8.18 8.90
N SER A 202 7.47 -7.31 7.91
CA SER A 202 6.16 -6.73 7.54
C SER A 202 5.19 -7.80 7.04
N MET A 203 5.67 -8.72 6.20
CA MET A 203 4.85 -9.83 5.68
C MET A 203 4.37 -10.76 6.80
N TYR A 204 5.25 -11.15 7.74
CA TYR A 204 4.85 -11.96 8.90
C TYR A 204 3.87 -11.20 9.81
N CYS A 205 4.07 -9.91 10.04
CA CYS A 205 3.15 -9.11 10.85
C CYS A 205 1.73 -9.08 10.24
N ILE A 206 1.62 -8.96 8.91
CA ILE A 206 0.35 -9.06 8.20
C ILE A 206 -0.23 -10.46 8.34
N ALA A 207 0.57 -11.50 8.14
CA ALA A 207 0.13 -12.89 8.23
C ALA A 207 -0.42 -13.26 9.60
N ASP A 208 0.32 -12.95 10.67
CA ASP A 208 -0.10 -13.18 12.05
C ASP A 208 -1.40 -12.43 12.36
N THR A 209 -1.51 -11.18 11.88
CA THR A 209 -2.72 -10.37 12.07
C THR A 209 -3.93 -10.98 11.36
N ILE A 210 -3.76 -11.51 10.14
CA ILE A 210 -4.83 -12.21 9.41
C ILE A 210 -5.29 -13.43 10.20
N GLU A 211 -4.36 -14.27 10.64
CA GLU A 211 -4.67 -15.50 11.38
C GLU A 211 -5.42 -15.21 12.68
N GLU A 212 -4.93 -14.26 13.48
CA GLU A 212 -5.57 -13.82 14.72
C GLU A 212 -7.00 -13.28 14.45
N SER A 213 -7.16 -12.49 13.40
CA SER A 213 -8.44 -11.87 13.04
C SER A 213 -9.47 -12.91 12.61
N LEU A 214 -9.06 -13.91 11.83
CA LEU A 214 -9.93 -14.98 11.35
C LEU A 214 -10.26 -16.00 12.44
N ALA A 215 -9.30 -16.34 13.31
CA ALA A 215 -9.52 -17.24 14.44
C ALA A 215 -10.54 -16.65 15.43
N THR A 216 -10.43 -15.34 15.71
CA THR A 216 -11.36 -14.63 16.59
C THR A 216 -12.78 -14.63 16.02
N LYS A 217 -12.95 -14.33 14.72
CA LYS A 217 -14.26 -14.35 14.04
C LYS A 217 -14.94 -15.72 14.18
N TYR A 218 -14.22 -16.81 13.93
CA TYR A 218 -14.75 -18.17 14.01
C TYR A 218 -15.17 -18.59 15.43
N SER A 219 -14.37 -18.23 16.44
CA SER A 219 -14.66 -18.57 17.84
C SER A 219 -15.96 -17.94 18.33
N VAL A 220 -16.20 -16.67 18.00
CA VAL A 220 -17.40 -15.96 18.46
C VAL A 220 -18.67 -16.46 17.73
N GLU A 221 -18.58 -16.72 16.41
CA GLU A 221 -19.71 -17.27 15.65
C GLU A 221 -20.15 -18.66 16.17
N THR A 222 -19.18 -19.51 16.53
CA THR A 222 -19.45 -20.87 17.01
C THR A 222 -20.01 -20.89 18.43
N ALA A 223 -19.62 -19.95 19.29
CA ALA A 223 -19.95 -19.98 20.72
C ALA A 223 -21.40 -19.56 21.04
N LEU A 224 -22.06 -18.77 20.19
CA LEU A 224 -23.33 -18.13 20.58
C LEU A 224 -24.51 -18.38 19.64
N GLY A 225 -24.31 -18.94 18.44
CA GLY A 225 -25.41 -19.20 17.49
C GLY A 225 -26.24 -17.95 17.13
N ARG A 226 -25.77 -16.76 17.50
CA ARG A 226 -26.34 -15.46 17.20
C ARG A 226 -25.44 -14.82 16.16
N ALA A 227 -26.03 -14.31 15.08
CA ALA A 227 -25.31 -13.48 14.13
C ALA A 227 -24.67 -12.32 14.89
N ASN A 228 -23.33 -12.25 14.87
CA ASN A 228 -22.61 -11.12 15.39
C ASN A 228 -22.94 -9.91 14.54
N ASN A 229 -23.82 -9.04 15.03
CA ASN A 229 -23.99 -7.69 14.50
C ASN A 229 -22.83 -6.78 14.97
N ASP A 230 -21.61 -7.31 15.04
CA ASP A 230 -20.44 -6.57 15.53
C ASP A 230 -19.87 -5.70 14.40
N GLU A 231 -20.74 -4.89 13.79
CA GLU A 231 -20.36 -3.81 12.88
C GLU A 231 -19.37 -2.84 13.54
N THR A 232 -19.26 -2.86 14.88
CA THR A 232 -18.36 -1.98 15.63
C THR A 232 -16.88 -2.31 15.46
N ASN A 233 -16.55 -3.53 15.02
CA ASN A 233 -15.17 -3.98 14.83
C ASN A 233 -14.70 -3.95 13.36
N LEU A 234 -15.60 -3.60 12.43
CA LEU A 234 -15.25 -3.40 11.04
C LEU A 234 -14.36 -2.16 10.89
N ASP A 235 -13.36 -2.27 10.03
CA ASP A 235 -12.58 -1.11 9.62
C ASP A 235 -13.49 -0.14 8.83
N PRO A 236 -13.66 1.12 9.27
CA PRO A 236 -14.51 2.09 8.57
C PRO A 236 -14.04 2.36 7.14
N ARG A 237 -12.77 2.07 6.82
CA ARG A 237 -12.23 2.16 5.45
C ARG A 237 -12.93 1.22 4.48
N ILE A 238 -13.69 0.22 4.94
CA ILE A 238 -14.50 -0.63 4.07
C ILE A 238 -15.47 0.18 3.20
N TYR A 239 -15.95 1.33 3.71
CA TYR A 239 -16.84 2.24 2.97
C TYR A 239 -16.08 3.18 2.02
N TRP A 240 -14.76 3.26 2.17
CA TRP A 240 -13.87 4.08 1.34
C TRP A 240 -13.34 3.31 0.13
N ILE A 241 -13.49 1.97 0.14
CA ILE A 241 -13.06 1.11 -0.96
C ILE A 241 -13.82 1.47 -2.23
N ARG A 242 -13.10 1.49 -3.35
CA ARG A 242 -13.67 1.72 -4.68
C ARG A 242 -13.32 0.58 -5.62
N ASP A 243 -14.18 0.36 -6.61
CA ASP A 243 -13.94 -0.68 -7.60
C ASP A 243 -12.66 -0.39 -8.40
N SER A 244 -11.87 -1.44 -8.65
CA SER A 244 -10.69 -1.36 -9.52
C SER A 244 -11.10 -1.34 -11.01
N TYR A 245 -10.40 -0.55 -11.83
CA TYR A 245 -10.58 -0.61 -13.29
C TYR A 245 -9.81 -1.79 -13.88
N TYR A 246 -10.52 -2.70 -14.54
CA TYR A 246 -9.92 -3.85 -15.22
C TYR A 246 -9.94 -3.70 -16.74
N THR A 247 -8.82 -4.07 -17.38
CA THR A 247 -8.73 -4.15 -18.84
C THR A 247 -9.81 -5.10 -19.37
N PRO A 248 -10.60 -4.68 -20.39
CA PRO A 248 -11.69 -5.48 -20.92
C PRO A 248 -11.19 -6.80 -21.52
N PRO A 249 -12.00 -7.87 -21.50
CA PRO A 249 -11.75 -9.06 -22.31
C PRO A 249 -11.57 -8.72 -23.79
N SER A 250 -10.83 -9.56 -24.53
CA SER A 250 -10.58 -9.33 -25.96
C SER A 250 -11.87 -9.10 -26.75
N ASN A 251 -11.85 -8.11 -27.64
CA ASN A 251 -12.99 -7.69 -28.48
C ASN A 251 -14.20 -7.15 -27.71
N THR A 252 -14.01 -6.66 -26.48
CA THR A 252 -15.07 -6.02 -25.68
C THR A 252 -14.73 -4.57 -25.37
N LYS A 253 -15.76 -3.75 -25.19
CA LYS A 253 -15.57 -2.34 -24.84
C LYS A 253 -15.18 -2.23 -23.36
N PRO A 254 -14.32 -1.26 -23.00
CA PRO A 254 -14.06 -0.94 -21.60
C PRO A 254 -15.37 -0.65 -20.85
N ALA A 255 -15.50 -1.21 -19.65
CA ALA A 255 -16.57 -0.87 -18.72
C ALA A 255 -16.02 0.03 -17.62
N LEU A 256 -16.72 1.11 -17.31
CA LEU A 256 -16.42 1.91 -16.13
C LEU A 256 -16.95 1.17 -14.89
N PRO A 257 -16.16 1.07 -13.81
CA PRO A 257 -16.66 0.50 -12.58
C PRO A 257 -17.86 1.27 -12.04
N THR A 258 -18.87 0.55 -11.55
CA THR A 258 -20.15 1.12 -11.12
C THR A 258 -19.96 2.15 -10.01
N TYR A 259 -19.03 1.87 -9.09
CA TYR A 259 -18.77 2.72 -7.93
C TYR A 259 -17.43 3.42 -8.01
N LEU A 260 -16.96 3.78 -9.21
CA LEU A 260 -15.67 4.45 -9.39
C LEU A 260 -15.56 5.76 -8.58
N PHE A 261 -16.66 6.52 -8.51
CA PHE A 261 -16.77 7.77 -7.73
C PHE A 261 -17.42 7.57 -6.35
N GLY A 262 -17.65 6.32 -5.95
CA GLY A 262 -18.27 5.94 -4.69
C GLY A 262 -19.79 5.91 -4.69
N CYS A 263 -20.34 5.18 -3.71
CA CYS A 263 -21.70 5.39 -3.23
C CYS A 263 -21.68 6.58 -2.27
N ALA A 264 -22.69 7.46 -2.34
CA ALA A 264 -22.91 8.37 -1.24
C ALA A 264 -23.06 7.53 0.05
N PRO A 265 -22.23 7.73 1.09
CA PRO A 265 -22.38 7.02 2.34
C PRO A 265 -23.82 7.19 2.85
N PRO A 266 -24.44 6.15 3.44
CA PRO A 266 -25.76 6.28 4.03
C PRO A 266 -25.79 7.51 4.95
N SER A 267 -26.81 8.35 4.82
CA SER A 267 -26.93 9.60 5.60
C SER A 267 -26.77 9.33 7.11
N SER A 268 -27.30 8.21 7.60
CA SER A 268 -27.16 7.76 8.98
C SER A 268 -25.72 7.47 9.44
N ILE A 269 -24.79 7.15 8.54
CA ILE A 269 -23.36 6.93 8.82
C ILE A 269 -22.60 8.26 8.73
N MET A 270 -22.89 9.10 7.73
CA MET A 270 -22.30 10.44 7.65
C MET A 270 -22.69 11.29 8.85
N ASP A 271 -23.96 11.26 9.28
CA ASP A 271 -24.43 11.98 10.45
C ASP A 271 -23.68 11.53 11.72
N LYS A 272 -23.40 10.23 11.85
CA LYS A 272 -22.61 9.67 12.97
C LYS A 272 -21.13 10.01 12.89
N LEU A 273 -20.54 10.03 11.70
CA LEU A 273 -19.12 10.39 11.50
C LEU A 273 -18.91 11.89 11.71
N LEU A 274 -19.83 12.72 11.20
CA LEU A 274 -19.85 14.17 11.41
C LEU A 274 -20.06 14.48 12.90
N SER A 275 -21.02 13.84 13.57
CA SER A 275 -21.24 14.04 15.02
C SER A 275 -20.01 13.64 15.84
N SER A 276 -19.34 12.54 15.50
CA SER A 276 -18.12 12.09 16.17
C SER A 276 -16.92 13.01 15.92
N SER A 277 -16.84 13.62 14.73
CA SER A 277 -15.81 14.60 14.39
C SER A 277 -16.03 15.94 15.10
N HIS A 278 -17.28 16.34 15.31
CA HIS A 278 -17.65 17.52 16.08
C HIS A 278 -17.39 17.35 17.57
N GLU A 279 -17.59 16.16 18.14
CA GLU A 279 -17.27 15.87 19.54
C GLU A 279 -15.76 15.92 19.82
N LYS A 280 -14.90 15.45 18.90
CA LYS A 280 -13.44 15.59 19.04
C LYS A 280 -12.92 17.02 18.83
N LYS A 281 -13.64 17.85 18.06
CA LYS A 281 -13.31 19.27 17.85
C LYS A 281 -13.85 20.20 18.94
N GLN A 282 -14.59 19.71 19.93
CA GLN A 282 -15.01 20.50 21.11
C GLN A 282 -13.86 20.83 22.10
N GLY A 283 -12.61 20.61 21.71
CA GLY A 283 -11.44 21.29 22.29
C GLY A 283 -11.20 22.69 21.72
N LEU A 284 -12.15 23.27 20.98
CA LEU A 284 -12.08 24.64 20.48
C LEU A 284 -11.96 25.61 21.66
N ASN A 285 -10.85 26.35 21.67
CA ASN A 285 -10.55 27.42 22.60
C ASN A 285 -11.79 28.35 22.70
N PRO A 286 -12.35 28.62 23.91
CA PRO A 286 -13.61 29.34 24.08
C PRO A 286 -13.65 30.73 23.41
N THR A 287 -12.49 31.25 23.03
CA THR A 287 -12.31 32.52 22.30
C THR A 287 -12.97 32.57 20.91
N TYR A 288 -13.22 31.43 20.25
CA TYR A 288 -13.70 31.42 18.85
C TYR A 288 -15.13 30.92 18.68
N LYS A 289 -15.90 30.81 19.79
CA LYS A 289 -17.24 30.21 19.78
C LYS A 289 -18.26 31.01 18.97
N ASP A 290 -18.01 32.30 18.76
CA ASP A 290 -18.88 33.23 18.05
C ASP A 290 -18.35 33.65 16.67
N CYS A 291 -17.26 33.02 16.20
CA CYS A 291 -16.69 33.33 14.88
C CYS A 291 -17.49 32.63 13.76
N VAL A 292 -17.84 33.38 12.72
CA VAL A 292 -18.39 32.82 11.47
C VAL A 292 -17.22 32.45 10.57
N PHE A 293 -17.15 31.18 10.19
CA PHE A 293 -16.15 30.67 9.25
C PHE A 293 -16.75 30.61 7.85
N ASP A 294 -15.96 30.92 6.83
CA ASP A 294 -16.35 30.73 5.43
C ASP A 294 -16.20 29.27 4.98
N GLU A 295 -16.57 29.00 3.73
CA GLU A 295 -16.53 27.68 3.11
C GLU A 295 -15.13 27.06 3.03
N ASN A 296 -14.07 27.88 3.10
CA ASN A 296 -12.67 27.44 3.09
C ASN A 296 -12.09 27.34 4.51
N GLY A 297 -12.93 27.50 5.53
CA GLY A 297 -12.56 27.39 6.93
C GLY A 297 -11.85 28.62 7.50
N TRP A 298 -11.82 29.75 6.80
CA TRP A 298 -11.20 30.98 7.27
C TRP A 298 -12.19 31.84 8.08
N THR A 299 -11.69 32.53 9.10
CA THR A 299 -12.43 33.58 9.82
C THR A 299 -11.50 34.74 10.17
N PHE A 300 -12.01 35.97 10.18
CA PHE A 300 -11.25 37.14 10.62
C PHE A 300 -11.55 37.43 12.09
N THR A 301 -10.50 37.35 12.93
CA THR A 301 -10.61 37.50 14.39
C THR A 301 -10.59 38.96 14.86
N GLY A 302 -10.57 39.92 13.92
CA GLY A 302 -10.36 41.34 14.18
C GLY A 302 -8.90 41.80 14.06
N TYR A 303 -7.93 40.87 14.15
CA TYR A 303 -6.49 41.18 14.06
C TYR A 303 -5.75 40.33 13.02
N HIS A 304 -6.19 39.10 12.82
CA HIS A 304 -5.61 38.15 11.86
C HIS A 304 -6.69 37.21 11.34
N TRP A 305 -6.44 36.65 10.17
CA TRP A 305 -7.19 35.54 9.63
C TRP A 305 -6.72 34.24 10.27
N PHE A 306 -7.66 33.36 10.58
CA PHE A 306 -7.42 32.04 11.16
C PHE A 306 -8.15 30.97 10.36
N ASN A 307 -7.45 29.89 10.00
CA ASN A 307 -8.05 28.75 9.30
C ASN A 307 -8.33 27.59 10.27
N THR A 308 -9.58 27.16 10.38
CA THR A 308 -10.00 26.07 11.29
C THR A 308 -9.66 24.66 10.78
N ILE A 309 -9.33 24.53 9.50
CA ILE A 309 -8.99 23.27 8.84
C ILE A 309 -7.47 23.03 8.94
N THR A 310 -6.66 24.03 8.59
CA THR A 310 -5.18 23.93 8.57
C THR A 310 -4.51 24.42 9.84
N ASN A 311 -5.24 25.17 10.69
CA ASN A 311 -4.73 25.83 11.90
C ASN A 311 -3.76 26.99 11.61
N ASP A 312 -3.75 27.53 10.38
CA ASP A 312 -2.90 28.63 9.96
C ASP A 312 -3.39 30.01 10.43
N ARG A 313 -2.46 30.96 10.47
CA ARG A 313 -2.73 32.38 10.81
C ARG A 313 -2.04 33.32 9.85
N THR A 314 -2.77 34.29 9.31
CA THR A 314 -2.21 35.31 8.40
C THR A 314 -2.69 36.70 8.81
N THR A 315 -1.83 37.70 8.66
CA THR A 315 -2.19 39.11 8.90
C THR A 315 -2.86 39.75 7.68
N SER A 316 -2.54 39.26 6.49
CA SER A 316 -3.19 39.62 5.23
C SER A 316 -4.37 38.70 4.93
N SER A 317 -5.33 39.21 4.13
CA SER A 317 -6.42 38.39 3.61
C SER A 317 -5.86 37.21 2.82
N PRO A 318 -6.32 35.97 3.06
CA PRO A 318 -5.92 34.81 2.27
C PRO A 318 -6.45 34.88 0.82
N TYR A 319 -7.30 35.86 0.52
CA TYR A 319 -7.92 36.09 -0.79
C TYR A 319 -7.34 37.26 -1.57
N GLU A 320 -6.40 38.02 -0.98
CA GLU A 320 -5.73 39.09 -1.69
C GLU A 320 -4.54 38.53 -2.47
N ALA A 321 -4.65 38.53 -3.79
CA ALA A 321 -3.51 38.30 -4.67
C ALA A 321 -2.51 39.44 -4.46
N SER A 322 -1.23 39.10 -4.26
CA SER A 322 -0.18 40.09 -4.17
C SER A 322 0.03 40.73 -5.55
N ASP A 323 -0.57 41.89 -5.79
CA ASP A 323 -0.35 42.72 -6.97
C ASP A 323 1.05 43.37 -6.92
N ASN A 324 2.09 42.56 -7.03
CA ASN A 324 3.46 43.01 -7.25
C ASN A 324 4.01 42.36 -8.53
N GLU A 325 3.52 42.81 -9.69
CA GLU A 325 4.22 42.69 -10.95
C GLU A 325 4.61 44.10 -11.44
N GLU A 326 5.88 44.48 -11.25
CA GLU A 326 6.52 45.51 -12.06
C GLU A 326 7.46 44.83 -13.08
N GLY A 327 7.02 44.85 -14.34
CA GLY A 327 7.81 45.29 -15.49
C GLY A 327 8.90 44.38 -16.01
N LEU A 328 8.68 43.77 -17.19
CA LEU A 328 9.71 43.63 -18.21
C LEU A 328 9.08 43.59 -19.61
N THR A 329 9.71 44.34 -20.50
CA THR A 329 9.23 44.82 -21.80
C THR A 329 9.32 43.78 -22.92
N SER A 330 8.41 43.94 -23.88
CA SER A 330 8.35 43.31 -25.20
C SER A 330 9.60 43.50 -26.07
N SER A 331 9.98 42.48 -26.86
CA SER A 331 10.36 42.65 -28.27
C SER A 331 10.52 41.30 -29.01
N ASP A 332 9.94 41.29 -30.20
CA ASP A 332 10.38 40.66 -31.46
C ASP A 332 10.00 39.23 -31.86
N ASP A 333 9.28 39.22 -32.99
CA ASP A 333 8.90 38.15 -33.89
C ASP A 333 10.09 37.42 -34.52
N ASN A 334 9.97 36.09 -34.67
CA ASN A 334 10.33 35.40 -35.91
C ASN A 334 9.66 34.01 -35.98
N PRO A 335 9.17 33.56 -37.14
CA PRO A 335 8.48 32.28 -37.29
C PRO A 335 9.41 31.19 -37.84
N ILE A 336 9.51 30.03 -37.17
CA ILE A 336 10.14 28.83 -37.75
C ILE A 336 9.37 27.54 -37.36
N SER A 337 8.97 26.86 -38.44
CA SER A 337 8.63 25.45 -38.73
C SER A 337 8.37 24.39 -37.65
N ASP A 338 7.37 23.57 -37.97
CA ASP A 338 7.05 22.24 -37.48
C ASP A 338 8.26 21.30 -37.27
N SER A 339 8.38 20.74 -36.07
CA SER A 339 8.82 19.37 -35.83
C SER A 339 8.56 18.94 -34.37
N ASP A 340 7.89 17.80 -34.22
CA ASP A 340 7.95 16.81 -33.13
C ASP A 340 7.89 17.29 -31.66
N THR A 341 6.71 17.11 -31.05
CA THR A 341 6.50 17.26 -29.61
C THR A 341 6.75 15.94 -28.89
N THR A 342 7.96 15.77 -28.37
CA THR A 342 8.25 14.85 -27.24
C THR A 342 7.83 15.53 -25.94
N ALA A 343 6.89 14.95 -25.21
CA ALA A 343 6.54 15.38 -23.86
C ALA A 343 7.54 14.80 -22.85
N SER A 344 8.35 15.70 -22.27
CA SER A 344 9.19 15.50 -21.11
C SER A 344 8.86 16.62 -20.12
N GLU A 345 9.01 16.33 -18.83
CA GLU A 345 8.96 17.22 -17.66
C GLU A 345 7.60 17.39 -16.97
N PHE A 346 7.37 16.58 -15.94
CA PHE A 346 7.01 17.02 -14.58
C PHE A 346 7.30 15.87 -13.61
N ASP A 347 8.54 15.76 -13.12
CA ASP A 347 8.85 14.98 -11.90
C ASP A 347 9.32 15.98 -10.83
N THR A 348 8.38 16.42 -10.01
CA THR A 348 8.72 17.09 -8.75
C THR A 348 8.88 16.00 -7.70
N VAL A 349 10.11 15.52 -7.53
CA VAL A 349 10.47 14.59 -6.45
C VAL A 349 10.40 15.35 -5.13
N ILE A 350 9.32 15.15 -4.37
CA ILE A 350 9.29 15.49 -2.96
C ILE A 350 10.15 14.44 -2.25
N THR A 351 11.41 14.78 -1.97
CA THR A 351 12.25 13.99 -1.07
C THR A 351 11.79 14.27 0.36
N GLN A 352 11.06 13.33 0.96
CA GLN A 352 10.90 13.31 2.41
C GLN A 352 12.12 12.64 3.05
N ASP A 353 12.59 13.26 4.14
CA ASP A 353 13.76 12.83 4.89
C ASP A 353 13.54 11.43 5.50
N PRO A 354 14.38 10.42 5.17
CA PRO A 354 14.26 9.05 5.67
C PRO A 354 14.29 8.92 7.20
N ASP A 355 14.83 9.91 7.93
CA ASP A 355 14.83 9.90 9.40
C ASP A 355 13.42 10.11 10.00
N THR A 356 12.50 10.71 9.24
CA THR A 356 11.11 10.92 9.66
C THR A 356 10.33 9.60 9.70
N ILE A 357 10.59 8.70 8.77
CA ILE A 357 9.94 7.38 8.67
C ILE A 357 10.44 6.45 9.78
N ALA A 358 11.71 6.55 10.18
CA ALA A 358 12.26 5.77 11.28
C ALA A 358 11.66 6.15 12.66
N GLN A 359 11.29 7.41 12.86
CA GLN A 359 10.66 7.88 14.10
C GLN A 359 9.21 7.40 14.28
N GLU A 360 8.43 7.32 13.20
CA GLU A 360 7.06 6.81 13.27
C GLU A 360 7.02 5.33 13.67
N PHE A 361 7.95 4.51 13.18
CA PHE A 361 8.03 3.08 13.56
C PHE A 361 8.49 2.86 15.01
N ASN A 362 9.44 3.65 15.53
CA ASN A 362 9.88 3.53 16.92
C ASN A 362 8.75 3.86 17.91
N THR A 363 7.88 4.81 17.56
CA THR A 363 6.72 5.22 18.36
C THR A 363 5.66 4.11 18.43
N VAL A 364 5.52 3.31 17.36
CA VAL A 364 4.60 2.15 17.32
C VAL A 364 5.10 1.00 18.21
N THR A 365 6.41 0.71 18.25
CA THR A 365 6.96 -0.35 19.11
C THR A 365 6.90 -0.05 20.60
N HIS A 366 7.04 1.22 21.02
CA HIS A 366 7.04 1.54 22.44
C HIS A 366 5.62 1.46 23.07
N ASN A 367 4.58 1.69 22.25
CA ASN A 367 3.19 1.61 22.70
C ASN A 367 2.70 0.16 22.84
N SER A 368 3.21 -0.79 22.03
CA SER A 368 2.86 -2.21 22.12
C SER A 368 3.52 -2.90 23.32
N ASP A 369 4.76 -2.57 23.65
CA ASP A 369 5.43 -3.14 24.84
C ASP A 369 4.78 -2.69 26.16
N THR A 370 4.25 -1.46 26.19
CA THR A 370 3.54 -0.91 27.36
C THR A 370 2.16 -1.56 27.56
N ALA A 371 1.50 -1.99 26.48
CA ALA A 371 0.22 -2.69 26.53
C ALA A 371 0.36 -4.13 27.07
N ILE A 372 1.46 -4.81 26.75
CA ILE A 372 1.72 -6.20 27.17
C ILE A 372 2.06 -6.28 28.66
N GLN A 373 2.75 -5.29 29.23
CA GLN A 373 3.07 -5.28 30.66
C GLN A 373 1.85 -5.04 31.57
N ASN A 374 0.83 -4.32 31.08
CA ASN A 374 -0.38 -4.04 31.88
C ASN A 374 -1.41 -5.18 31.89
N SER A 375 -1.31 -6.15 30.98
CA SER A 375 -2.18 -7.34 30.96
C SER A 375 -1.71 -8.49 31.88
N GLY A 376 -0.49 -8.42 32.44
CA GLY A 376 0.13 -9.52 33.18
C GLY A 376 -0.14 -9.57 34.69
N THR A 377 -0.86 -8.61 35.28
CA THR A 377 -0.94 -8.43 36.75
C THR A 377 -2.28 -8.78 37.40
N ASN A 378 -3.29 -9.25 36.65
CA ASN A 378 -4.65 -9.47 37.18
C ASN A 378 -5.16 -10.92 37.09
N THR A 379 -4.33 -11.92 37.40
CA THR A 379 -4.85 -13.30 37.59
C THR A 379 -4.05 -14.11 38.61
N GLN A 380 -4.26 -13.84 39.90
CA GLN A 380 -3.98 -14.80 40.98
C GLN A 380 -4.70 -14.36 42.26
N ASN A 381 -5.86 -14.99 42.54
CA ASN A 381 -6.35 -15.31 43.90
C ASN A 381 -7.82 -15.77 43.85
N SER A 382 -8.04 -17.06 43.64
CA SER A 382 -9.20 -17.77 44.21
C SER A 382 -8.96 -19.27 44.06
N ASP A 383 -8.45 -19.91 45.11
CA ASP A 383 -8.67 -21.34 45.38
C ASP A 383 -8.06 -21.71 46.74
N THR A 384 -8.87 -21.65 47.79
CA THR A 384 -8.75 -22.48 49.01
C THR A 384 -9.92 -22.20 49.96
N ALA A 385 -10.95 -23.04 49.93
CA ALA A 385 -11.85 -23.24 51.06
C ALA A 385 -12.61 -24.58 50.91
N THR A 386 -12.02 -25.64 51.45
CA THR A 386 -12.76 -26.86 51.84
C THR A 386 -12.31 -27.27 53.25
N GLN A 387 -12.98 -26.72 54.26
CA GLN A 387 -13.45 -27.41 55.47
C GLN A 387 -14.30 -26.46 56.31
#